data_AF-A0A133N6J8-F1
#
_entry.id   AF-A0A133N6J8-F1
#
_cell.length_a   1.000
_cell.length_b   1.000
_cell.length_c   1.000
_cell.angle_alpha   90.00
_cell.angle_beta   90.00
_cell.angle_gamma   90.00
#
_symmetry.space_group_name_H-M   'P 1'
#
loop_
_entity.id
_entity.type
_entity.pdbx_description
1 polymer ?
#
loop_
_entity_poly.entity_id
_entity_poly.type
_entity_poly.pdbx_seq_one_letter_code
_entity_poly.pdbx_strand_id
1 'polypeptide(L)'
;MRNLNFGDAFQLARVIKKLNLKDELKEIYSGVTEESNEQEIGMDLIYTIFDKATEKQAEQEIYKFLSRPFQIDSKEVENMDLLDVIESFSKLANIEGWKSFLKQVVKLK
;
A
#
# COMPACT_ATOMS: atom_id res chain seq x y z
N MET A 1 11.05 7.50 -9.09
CA MET A 1 9.85 7.41 -8.24
C MET A 1 9.35 8.80 -7.88
N ARG A 2 8.04 9.04 -7.95
CA ARG A 2 7.41 10.26 -7.45
C ARG A 2 6.64 9.97 -6.16
N ASN A 3 6.37 11.01 -5.37
CA ASN A 3 5.47 10.91 -4.22
C ASN A 3 4.06 10.50 -4.65
N LEU A 4 3.33 9.84 -3.75
CA LEU A 4 1.92 9.53 -3.92
C LEU A 4 1.11 10.83 -4.05
N ASN A 5 0.23 10.87 -5.04
CA ASN A 5 -0.70 11.97 -5.26
C ASN A 5 -2.13 11.52 -4.99
N PHE A 6 -3.07 12.46 -4.99
CA PHE A 6 -4.47 12.16 -4.69
C PHE A 6 -5.09 11.14 -5.67
N GLY A 7 -4.64 11.13 -6.92
CA GLY A 7 -5.08 10.15 -7.92
C GLY A 7 -4.64 8.72 -7.59
N ASP A 8 -3.52 8.54 -6.89
CA ASP A 8 -3.02 7.22 -6.48
C ASP A 8 -3.86 6.65 -5.33
N ALA A 9 -4.41 7.50 -4.46
CA ALA A 9 -5.34 7.07 -3.42
C ALA A 9 -6.58 6.38 -4.01
N PHE A 10 -7.12 6.89 -5.13
CA PHE A 10 -8.22 6.22 -5.82
C PHE A 10 -7.79 4.91 -6.49
N GLN A 11 -6.56 4.81 -6.98
CA GLN A 11 -6.07 3.55 -7.53
C GLN A 11 -5.90 2.50 -6.43
N LEU A 12 -5.33 2.88 -5.29
CA LEU A 12 -5.26 2.02 -4.10
C LEU A 12 -6.67 1.60 -3.64
N ALA A 13 -7.64 2.52 -3.61
CA ALA A 13 -9.01 2.18 -3.26
C ALA A 13 -9.65 1.15 -4.21
N ARG A 14 -9.30 1.18 -5.51
CA ARG A 14 -9.72 0.14 -6.46
C ARG A 14 -9.09 -1.21 -6.17
N VAL A 15 -7.80 -1.24 -5.80
CA VAL A 15 -7.10 -2.46 -5.37
C VAL A 15 -7.81 -3.07 -4.16
N ILE A 16 -8.02 -2.27 -3.11
CA ILE A 16 -8.71 -2.69 -1.89
C ILE A 16 -10.10 -3.26 -2.21
N LYS A 17 -10.88 -2.56 -3.05
CA LYS A 17 -12.22 -3.01 -3.45
C LYS A 17 -12.19 -4.30 -4.26
N LYS A 18 -11.26 -4.44 -5.21
CA LYS A 18 -11.17 -5.62 -6.09
C LYS A 18 -10.68 -6.85 -5.35
N LEU A 19 -9.74 -6.67 -4.43
CA LEU A 19 -9.24 -7.73 -3.56
C LEU A 19 -10.22 -8.07 -2.42
N ASN A 20 -11.19 -7.18 -2.14
CA ASN A 20 -12.11 -7.24 -1.00
C ASN A 20 -11.43 -7.09 0.36
N LEU A 21 -10.32 -6.35 0.44
CA LEU A 21 -9.46 -6.23 1.63
C LEU A 21 -10.02 -5.33 2.74
N LYS A 22 -11.26 -4.84 2.61
CA LYS A 22 -11.75 -3.76 3.48
C LYS A 22 -11.84 -4.22 4.93
N ASP A 23 -12.33 -5.43 5.15
CA ASP A 23 -12.60 -5.91 6.51
C ASP A 23 -11.33 -6.49 7.13
N GLU A 24 -10.48 -7.14 6.34
CA GLU A 24 -9.14 -7.60 6.74
C GLU A 24 -8.25 -6.42 7.16
N LEU A 25 -8.24 -5.32 6.39
CA LEU A 25 -7.50 -4.11 6.78
C LEU A 25 -8.02 -3.54 8.09
N LYS A 26 -9.34 -3.51 8.33
CA LYS A 26 -9.90 -3.03 9.60
C LYS A 26 -9.49 -3.93 10.77
N GLU A 27 -9.48 -5.24 10.58
CA GLU A 27 -9.04 -6.18 11.62
C GLU A 27 -7.59 -5.90 12.00
N ILE A 28 -6.70 -5.79 11.02
CA ILE A 28 -5.29 -5.41 11.23
C ILE A 28 -5.19 -4.09 12.00
N TYR A 29 -5.86 -3.03 11.53
CA TYR A 29 -5.80 -1.71 12.20
C TYR A 29 -6.43 -1.69 13.58
N SER A 30 -7.48 -2.49 13.83
CA SER A 30 -8.14 -2.55 15.13
C SER A 30 -7.28 -3.20 16.21
N GLY A 31 -6.31 -4.03 15.82
CA GLY A 31 -5.32 -4.63 16.71
C GLY A 31 -4.10 -3.75 17.00
N VAL A 32 -3.95 -2.60 16.32
CA VAL A 32 -2.78 -1.71 16.50
C VAL A 32 -2.93 -0.89 17.77
N THR A 33 -1.95 -1.02 18.66
CA THR A 33 -1.78 -0.23 19.90
C THR A 33 -0.47 0.57 19.83
N GLU A 34 -0.24 1.45 20.81
CA GLU A 34 1.02 2.23 20.89
C GLU A 34 2.26 1.35 21.13
N GLU A 35 2.07 0.12 21.63
CA GLU A 35 3.14 -0.86 21.87
C GLU A 35 3.32 -1.84 20.70
N SER A 36 2.47 -1.77 19.68
CA SER A 36 2.52 -2.71 18.56
C SER A 36 3.78 -2.53 17.72
N ASN A 37 4.33 -3.66 17.29
CA ASN A 37 5.50 -3.68 16.42
C ASN A 37 5.11 -3.30 14.98
N GLU A 38 5.57 -2.15 14.51
CA GLU A 38 5.32 -1.66 13.13
C GLU A 38 5.74 -2.68 12.06
N GLN A 39 6.76 -3.48 12.34
CA GLN A 39 7.27 -4.49 11.41
C GLN A 39 6.31 -5.69 11.29
N GLU A 40 5.71 -6.14 12.40
CA GLU A 40 4.71 -7.22 12.39
C GLU A 40 3.44 -6.79 11.66
N ILE A 41 2.95 -5.57 11.95
CA ILE A 41 1.80 -4.98 11.25
C ILE A 41 2.07 -4.90 9.74
N GLY A 42 3.28 -4.49 9.35
CA GLY A 42 3.70 -4.42 7.96
C GLY A 42 3.70 -5.79 7.27
N MET A 43 4.18 -6.83 7.96
CA MET A 43 4.18 -8.20 7.45
C MET A 43 2.76 -8.74 7.28
N ASP A 44 1.88 -8.55 8.26
CA ASP A 44 0.47 -8.98 8.18
C ASP A 44 -0.26 -8.32 7.00
N LEU A 45 0.02 -7.03 6.77
CA LEU A 45 -0.54 -6.29 5.65
C LEU A 45 -0.08 -6.86 4.29
N ILE A 46 1.22 -7.13 4.15
CA ILE A 46 1.80 -7.71 2.92
C ILE A 46 1.26 -9.11 2.68
N TYR A 47 1.22 -9.97 3.70
CA TYR A 47 0.68 -11.32 3.57
C TYR A 47 -0.79 -11.32 3.16
N THR A 48 -1.61 -10.47 3.78
CA THR A 48 -3.04 -10.35 3.43
C THR A 48 -3.21 -9.92 1.97
N ILE A 49 -2.40 -8.97 1.50
CA ILE A 49 -2.43 -8.50 0.11
C ILE A 49 -2.03 -9.64 -0.84
N PHE A 50 -0.96 -10.38 -0.54
CA PHE A 50 -0.51 -11.49 -1.38
C PHE A 50 -1.48 -12.66 -1.41
N ASP A 51 -2.02 -13.07 -0.26
CA ASP A 51 -3.04 -14.11 -0.15
C ASP A 51 -4.22 -13.78 -1.08
N LYS A 52 -4.80 -12.59 -0.94
CA LYS A 52 -5.92 -12.15 -1.79
C LYS A 52 -5.57 -11.94 -3.26
N ALA A 53 -4.34 -11.51 -3.56
CA ALA A 53 -3.91 -11.31 -4.93
C ALA A 53 -3.86 -12.64 -5.69
N THR A 54 -3.33 -13.69 -5.04
CA THR A 54 -3.21 -15.03 -5.63
C THR A 54 -4.54 -15.75 -5.80
N GLU A 55 -5.52 -15.55 -4.90
CA GLU A 55 -6.87 -16.14 -5.02
C GLU A 55 -7.65 -15.62 -6.23
N LYS A 56 -7.38 -14.39 -6.69
CA LYS A 56 -8.20 -13.68 -7.68
C LYS A 56 -7.46 -13.28 -8.96
N GLN A 57 -6.21 -13.72 -9.14
CA GLN A 57 -5.32 -13.26 -10.22
C GLN A 57 -5.33 -11.72 -10.32
N ALA A 58 -5.30 -11.07 -9.17
CA ALA A 58 -5.48 -9.64 -9.04
C ALA A 58 -4.13 -8.91 -8.86
N GLU A 59 -3.02 -9.60 -9.05
CA GLU A 59 -1.66 -9.05 -9.05
C GLU A 59 -1.56 -7.90 -10.05
N GLN A 60 -2.25 -7.99 -11.18
CA GLN A 60 -2.31 -6.96 -12.21
C GLN A 60 -2.84 -5.61 -11.70
N GLU A 61 -3.72 -5.59 -10.70
CA GLU A 61 -4.17 -4.32 -10.10
C GLU A 61 -3.15 -3.73 -9.14
N ILE A 62 -2.36 -4.58 -8.48
CA ILE A 62 -1.24 -4.18 -7.63
C ILE A 62 -0.14 -3.58 -8.53
N TYR A 63 0.19 -4.23 -9.64
CA TYR A 63 1.15 -3.73 -10.61
C TYR A 63 0.72 -2.39 -11.22
N LYS A 64 -0.57 -2.22 -11.56
CA LYS A 64 -1.14 -0.94 -11.99
C LYS A 64 -1.07 0.14 -10.93
N PHE A 65 -1.20 -0.24 -9.66
CA PHE A 65 -1.04 0.72 -8.57
C PHE A 65 0.42 1.17 -8.46
N LEU A 66 1.38 0.24 -8.43
CA LEU A 66 2.80 0.52 -8.20
C LEU A 66 3.51 1.18 -9.40
N SER A 67 3.11 0.84 -10.63
CA SER A 67 3.61 1.48 -11.85
C SER A 67 3.45 3.00 -11.84
N ARG A 68 2.37 3.52 -11.24
CA ARG A 68 2.08 4.97 -11.19
C ARG A 68 3.08 5.79 -10.38
N PRO A 69 3.39 5.46 -9.11
CA PRO A 69 4.42 6.16 -8.34
C PRO A 69 5.84 5.73 -8.75
N PHE A 70 6.03 4.51 -9.27
CA PHE A 70 7.34 4.07 -9.76
C PHE A 70 7.71 4.71 -11.10
N GLN A 71 6.71 5.14 -11.88
CA GLN A 71 6.85 5.72 -13.21
C GLN A 71 7.44 4.73 -14.23
N ILE A 72 6.99 3.49 -14.17
CA ILE A 72 7.37 2.38 -15.07
C ILE A 72 6.10 1.64 -15.52
N ASP A 73 6.17 0.76 -16.51
CA ASP A 73 5.01 -0.03 -16.93
C ASP A 73 4.62 -1.09 -15.88
N SER A 74 3.35 -1.51 -15.87
CA SER A 74 2.89 -2.57 -14.96
C SER A 74 3.61 -3.90 -15.19
N LYS A 75 3.99 -4.22 -16.44
CA LYS A 75 4.81 -5.40 -16.74
C LYS A 75 6.23 -5.28 -16.22
N GLU A 76 6.77 -4.07 -16.15
CA GLU A 76 8.09 -3.87 -15.54
C GLU A 76 8.02 -4.10 -14.03
N VAL A 77 6.94 -3.66 -13.37
CA VAL A 77 6.68 -3.96 -11.94
C VAL A 77 6.61 -5.47 -11.69
N GLU A 78 5.92 -6.22 -12.54
CA GLU A 78 5.77 -7.68 -12.42
C GLU A 78 7.12 -8.41 -12.42
N ASN A 79 8.12 -7.86 -13.12
CA ASN A 79 9.45 -8.46 -13.24
C ASN A 79 10.50 -7.84 -12.30
N MET A 80 10.09 -6.97 -11.36
CA MET A 80 11.01 -6.38 -10.39
C MET A 80 11.54 -7.41 -9.39
N ASP A 81 12.78 -7.22 -8.94
CA ASP A 81 13.30 -7.96 -7.81
C ASP A 81 12.52 -7.61 -6.53
N LEU A 82 12.29 -8.61 -5.68
CA LEU A 82 11.52 -8.43 -4.45
C LEU A 82 12.16 -7.38 -3.51
N LEU A 83 13.48 -7.32 -3.44
CA LEU A 83 14.20 -6.33 -2.63
C LEU A 83 14.03 -4.92 -3.20
N ASP A 84 14.05 -4.79 -4.53
CA ASP A 84 13.80 -3.51 -5.21
C ASP A 84 12.37 -2.99 -4.95
N VAL A 85 11.40 -3.91 -4.90
CA VAL A 85 10.01 -3.59 -4.54
C VAL A 85 9.94 -3.08 -3.10
N ILE A 86 10.58 -3.76 -2.14
CA ILE A 86 10.60 -3.36 -0.72
C ILE A 86 11.26 -1.99 -0.54
N GLU A 87 12.41 -1.76 -1.17
CA GLU A 87 13.12 -0.47 -1.10
C GLU A 87 12.25 0.66 -1.70
N SER A 88 11.58 0.37 -2.81
CA SER A 88 10.71 1.33 -3.48
C SER A 88 9.46 1.64 -2.64
N PHE A 89 8.85 0.64 -2.00
CA PHE A 89 7.77 0.84 -1.03
C PHE A 89 8.22 1.70 0.16
N SER A 90 9.41 1.44 0.70
CA SER A 90 9.97 2.21 1.82
C SER A 90 10.13 3.69 1.44
N LYS A 91 10.53 3.97 0.20
CA LYS A 91 10.62 5.34 -0.34
C LYS A 91 9.23 5.98 -0.54
N LEU A 92 8.23 5.22 -1.00
CA LEU A 92 6.84 5.71 -1.14
C LEU A 92 6.15 5.97 0.19
N ALA A 93 6.47 5.17 1.19
CA ALA A 93 5.87 5.23 2.51
C ALA A 93 6.29 6.47 3.30
N ASN A 94 7.13 7.38 2.75
CA ASN A 94 7.65 8.62 3.36
C ASN A 94 6.82 9.05 4.57
N ILE A 95 7.25 8.53 5.72
CA ILE A 95 6.47 8.54 6.95
C ILE A 95 6.23 10.00 7.39
N GLU A 96 7.17 10.90 7.11
CA GLU A 96 7.05 12.32 7.40
C GLU A 96 5.99 13.01 6.54
N GLY A 97 5.90 12.66 5.25
CA GLY A 97 4.86 13.16 4.34
C GLY A 97 3.46 12.77 4.79
N TRP A 98 3.26 11.50 5.17
CA TRP A 98 1.99 11.00 5.69
C TRP A 98 1.64 11.60 7.05
N LYS A 99 2.61 11.69 7.98
CA LYS A 99 2.43 12.36 9.28
C LYS A 99 2.04 13.84 9.10
N SER A 100 2.65 14.56 8.16
CA SER A 100 2.33 15.95 7.86
C SER A 100 0.92 16.11 7.28
N PHE A 101 0.54 15.26 6.31
CA PHE A 101 -0.79 15.25 5.72
C PHE A 101 -1.89 14.99 6.77
N LEU A 102 -1.75 13.93 7.58
CA LEU A 102 -2.74 13.60 8.62
C LEU A 102 -2.88 14.74 9.66
N LYS A 103 -1.78 15.37 10.06
CA LYS A 103 -1.81 16.56 10.93
C LYS A 103 -2.59 17.73 10.32
N GLN A 104 -2.54 17.91 9.00
CA GLN A 104 -3.31 18.95 8.32
C GLN A 104 -4.79 18.58 8.21
N VAL A 105 -5.11 17.32 7.90
CA VAL A 105 -6.50 16.83 7.85
C VAL A 105 -7.20 16.95 9.20
N VAL A 106 -6.52 16.64 10.31
CA VAL A 106 -7.07 16.79 11.67
C VAL A 106 -7.39 18.25 12.03
N LYS A 107 -6.67 19.21 11.44
CA LYS A 107 -6.91 20.66 11.64
C LYS A 107 -8.10 21.21 10.84
N LEU A 108 -8.66 20.43 9.92
CA LEU A 108 -9.85 20.80 9.15
C LEU A 108 -11.16 20.47 9.90
N LYS A 109 -11.07 20.14 11.19
CA LYS A 109 -12.22 20.05 12.11
C LYS A 109 -12.68 21.42 12.57
#